data_AF-A0A3N5V298-F1
#
_entry.id   AF-A0A3N5V298-F1
#
_cell.length_a   1.000
_cell.length_b   1.000
_cell.length_c   1.000
_cell.angle_alpha   90.00
_cell.angle_beta   90.00
_cell.angle_gamma   90.00
#
_symmetry.space_group_name_H-M   'P 1'
#
loop_
_entity.id
_entity.type
_entity.pdbx_description
1 polymer ?
#
loop_
_entity_poly.entity_id
_entity_poly.type
_entity_poly.pdbx_seq_one_letter_code
_entity_poly.pdbx_strand_id
1 'polypeptide(L)'
;MPSITIDTTSGTWTSPLVKVQAGTVRYFAKHEWAQADISSRPAVQRVGEYSDHLNGHFSTFGLGWQFFAMDLASKIVFGKYHDELTRDQYRWLANRLTEVYGSTTAFCNGKGLTTHRNHLTGENGTADEPGIYTLICTGASLGGAEVGNMLKVAHFDATQPPPDVSTIDPYTDPRVFFATIIGKGASGYRVYRFDQLDGYDVPVPFIASRDVYYPLADLEKYVSDSKRSCYYP
;
A
#
# COMPACT_ATOMS: atom_id res chain seq x y z
N MET A 1 -38.25 -3.55 -39.40
CA MET A 1 -37.22 -3.81 -38.37
C MET A 1 -37.02 -2.50 -37.62
N PRO A 2 -37.46 -2.39 -36.36
CA PRO A 2 -37.58 -1.10 -35.70
C PRO A 2 -36.22 -0.59 -35.23
N SER A 3 -35.99 0.71 -35.49
CA SER A 3 -34.83 1.50 -35.08
C SER A 3 -34.79 1.69 -33.57
N ILE A 4 -33.59 1.57 -32.98
CA ILE A 4 -33.35 1.89 -31.58
C ILE A 4 -32.90 3.35 -31.47
N THR A 5 -33.67 4.14 -30.74
CA THR A 5 -33.33 5.51 -30.30
C THR A 5 -32.55 5.42 -29.00
N ILE A 6 -31.41 6.11 -28.91
CA ILE A 6 -30.59 6.20 -27.70
C ILE A 6 -31.07 7.40 -26.88
N ASP A 7 -31.52 7.15 -25.65
CA ASP A 7 -31.81 8.17 -24.65
C ASP A 7 -30.54 8.45 -23.81
N THR A 8 -30.09 9.70 -23.78
CA THR A 8 -28.82 10.15 -23.19
C THR A 8 -28.96 10.71 -21.76
N THR A 9 -30.00 10.33 -20.99
CA THR A 9 -30.27 11.00 -19.70
C THR A 9 -30.16 10.16 -18.41
N SER A 10 -29.50 9.00 -18.43
CA SER A 10 -29.05 8.37 -17.18
C SER A 10 -27.73 7.62 -17.35
N GLY A 11 -26.63 8.27 -16.97
CA GLY A 11 -25.28 7.69 -16.97
C GLY A 11 -25.05 6.68 -15.85
N THR A 12 -25.78 5.56 -15.84
CA THR A 12 -25.48 4.41 -14.96
C THR A 12 -24.78 3.34 -15.78
N TRP A 13 -23.45 3.37 -15.77
CA TRP A 13 -22.64 2.25 -16.22
C TRP A 13 -22.70 1.15 -15.16
N THR A 14 -23.52 0.12 -15.40
CA THR A 14 -23.37 -1.15 -14.70
C THR A 14 -22.29 -1.94 -15.43
N SER A 15 -21.04 -1.76 -14.99
CA SER A 15 -19.98 -2.74 -15.27
C SER A 15 -20.46 -4.10 -14.74
N PRO A 16 -20.20 -5.23 -15.44
CA PRO A 16 -20.42 -6.52 -14.84
C PRO A 16 -19.55 -6.57 -13.59
N LEU A 17 -20.19 -6.46 -12.42
CA LEU A 17 -19.60 -6.82 -11.14
C LEU A 17 -18.99 -8.20 -11.36
N VAL A 18 -17.66 -8.26 -11.46
CA VAL A 18 -16.92 -9.46 -11.13
C VAL A 18 -17.47 -9.85 -9.78
N LYS A 19 -18.18 -10.98 -9.71
CA LYS A 19 -18.61 -11.54 -8.44
C LYS A 19 -17.32 -11.78 -7.64
N VAL A 20 -16.99 -10.83 -6.76
CA VAL A 20 -16.02 -11.05 -5.69
C VAL A 20 -16.56 -12.26 -4.96
N GLN A 21 -15.79 -13.35 -4.92
CA GLN A 21 -16.14 -14.48 -4.08
C GLN A 21 -16.29 -13.95 -2.66
N ALA A 22 -17.50 -14.06 -2.12
CA ALA A 22 -17.77 -13.68 -0.75
C ALA A 22 -16.79 -14.41 0.18
N GLY A 23 -16.04 -13.64 0.96
CA GLY A 23 -15.28 -14.12 2.11
C GLY A 23 -13.84 -14.54 1.85
N THR A 24 -13.01 -13.65 1.32
CA THR A 24 -11.55 -13.84 1.38
C THR A 24 -11.09 -13.80 2.83
N VAL A 25 -10.35 -14.82 3.27
CA VAL A 25 -9.68 -14.81 4.58
C VAL A 25 -8.60 -13.73 4.57
N ARG A 26 -8.70 -12.80 5.51
CA ARG A 26 -7.75 -11.71 5.70
C ARG A 26 -7.29 -11.66 7.14
N TYR A 27 -6.23 -10.91 7.36
CA TYR A 27 -5.64 -10.70 8.67
C TYR A 27 -5.46 -9.21 8.90
N PHE A 28 -5.77 -8.74 10.10
CA PHE A 28 -5.52 -7.37 10.51
C PHE A 28 -4.30 -7.36 11.42
N ALA A 29 -3.25 -6.65 11.03
CA ALA A 29 -2.09 -6.44 11.87
C ALA A 29 -2.51 -5.65 13.11
N LYS A 30 -2.47 -6.28 14.28
CA LYS A 30 -2.92 -5.65 15.53
C LYS A 30 -2.14 -4.37 15.75
N HIS A 31 -2.84 -3.33 16.21
CA HIS A 31 -2.18 -2.14 16.72
C HIS A 31 -1.27 -2.49 17.89
N GLU A 32 -0.17 -1.74 18.06
CA GLU A 32 0.84 -1.98 19.09
C GLU A 32 0.24 -2.09 20.50
N TRP A 33 -0.75 -1.24 20.84
CA TRP A 33 -1.43 -1.26 22.14
C TRP A 33 -2.36 -2.47 22.35
N ALA A 34 -2.65 -3.24 21.30
CA ALA A 34 -3.43 -4.48 21.37
C ALA A 34 -2.54 -5.73 21.37
N GLN A 35 -1.21 -5.56 21.39
CA GLN A 35 -0.24 -6.64 21.45
C GLN A 35 0.17 -6.91 22.91
N ALA A 36 0.53 -8.16 23.20
CA ALA A 36 0.83 -8.60 24.56
C ALA A 36 2.17 -8.08 25.12
N ASP A 37 3.07 -7.59 24.26
CA ASP A 37 4.39 -7.06 24.63
C ASP A 37 4.61 -5.68 23.97
N ILE A 38 4.45 -4.60 24.76
CA ILE A 38 4.49 -3.19 24.32
C ILE A 38 5.89 -2.58 24.55
N SER A 39 6.92 -3.39 24.82
CA SER A 39 8.21 -2.87 25.24
C SER A 39 9.02 -2.23 24.08
N SER A 40 8.83 -0.92 23.89
CA SER A 40 9.81 0.08 23.40
C SER A 40 10.17 0.18 21.90
N ARG A 41 9.39 -0.40 20.96
CA ARG A 41 9.75 -0.32 19.53
C ARG A 41 8.80 0.60 18.75
N PRO A 42 9.29 1.44 17.82
CA PRO A 42 8.40 2.25 16.98
C PRO A 42 7.43 1.35 16.19
N ALA A 43 6.25 1.90 15.86
CA ALA A 43 5.04 1.28 15.29
C ALA A 43 5.17 0.59 13.91
N VAL A 44 6.39 0.20 13.53
CA VAL A 44 6.75 -0.51 12.31
C VAL A 44 7.10 -1.94 12.69
N GLN A 45 6.22 -2.89 12.36
CA GLN A 45 6.55 -4.29 12.50
C GLN A 45 7.39 -4.72 11.31
N ARG A 46 8.61 -5.17 11.63
CA ARG A 46 9.48 -5.77 10.63
C ARG A 46 8.88 -7.10 10.22
N VAL A 47 9.07 -7.37 8.95
CA VAL A 47 8.69 -8.60 8.31
C VAL A 47 9.95 -9.20 7.74
N GLY A 48 10.04 -10.53 7.80
CA GLY A 48 11.28 -11.19 7.48
C GLY A 48 11.07 -12.62 7.01
N GLU A 49 12.09 -13.43 7.21
CA GLU A 49 12.14 -14.80 6.74
C GLU A 49 11.34 -15.72 7.66
N TYR A 50 11.05 -16.92 7.18
CA TYR A 50 10.48 -17.96 8.02
C TYR A 50 11.43 -18.20 9.19
N SER A 51 10.95 -18.06 10.43
CA SER A 51 11.71 -18.10 11.70
C SER A 51 12.53 -16.87 12.11
N ASP A 52 12.69 -15.83 11.26
CA ASP A 52 13.31 -14.55 11.63
C ASP A 52 12.51 -13.36 11.06
N HIS A 53 11.45 -13.00 11.77
CA HIS A 53 10.54 -11.92 11.37
C HIS A 53 11.14 -10.51 11.54
N LEU A 54 12.28 -10.37 12.22
CA LEU A 54 12.90 -9.06 12.46
C LEU A 54 13.90 -8.64 11.38
N ASN A 55 14.29 -9.57 10.51
CA ASN A 55 15.20 -9.32 9.40
C ASN A 55 14.45 -8.65 8.23
N GLY A 56 14.53 -7.32 8.15
CA GLY A 56 13.91 -6.59 7.04
C GLY A 56 14.80 -6.54 5.80
N HIS A 57 14.19 -6.49 4.63
CA HIS A 57 14.87 -6.49 3.34
C HIS A 57 14.56 -5.23 2.54
N PHE A 58 15.39 -4.96 1.55
CA PHE A 58 15.15 -3.94 0.55
C PHE A 58 14.94 -4.56 -0.81
N SER A 59 14.04 -3.95 -1.57
CA SER A 59 13.87 -4.17 -3.00
C SER A 59 14.15 -2.86 -3.74
N THR A 60 14.67 -2.95 -4.96
CA THR A 60 14.89 -1.75 -5.79
C THR A 60 13.54 -1.13 -6.16
N PHE A 61 13.37 0.15 -5.87
CA PHE A 61 12.15 0.90 -6.19
C PHE A 61 12.37 1.75 -7.44
N GLY A 62 12.73 1.07 -8.54
CA GLY A 62 13.08 1.71 -9.80
C GLY A 62 11.89 2.25 -10.58
N LEU A 63 12.16 2.77 -11.79
CA LEU A 63 11.21 3.43 -12.69
C LEU A 63 9.81 2.79 -12.70
N GLY A 64 9.71 1.51 -13.07
CA GLY A 64 8.42 0.82 -13.17
C GLY A 64 7.64 0.81 -11.85
N TRP A 65 8.31 0.53 -10.73
CA TRP A 65 7.66 0.49 -9.42
C TRP A 65 7.22 1.86 -8.93
N GLN A 66 7.97 2.92 -9.23
CA GLN A 66 7.57 4.29 -8.91
C GLN A 66 6.29 4.69 -9.66
N PHE A 67 6.23 4.42 -10.96
CA PHE A 67 5.03 4.71 -11.76
C PHE A 67 3.85 3.82 -11.38
N PHE A 68 4.08 2.55 -11.03
CA PHE A 68 3.04 1.66 -10.49
C PHE A 68 2.44 2.22 -9.20
N ALA A 69 3.27 2.70 -8.26
CA ALA A 69 2.77 3.37 -7.06
C ALA A 69 2.02 4.67 -7.39
N MET A 70 2.48 5.41 -8.40
CA MET A 70 1.79 6.62 -8.86
C MET A 70 0.41 6.32 -9.45
N ASP A 71 0.25 5.25 -10.22
CA ASP A 71 -1.04 4.84 -10.75
C ASP A 71 -2.01 4.37 -9.67
N LEU A 72 -1.54 3.64 -8.66
CA LEU A 72 -2.36 3.26 -7.51
C LEU A 72 -2.90 4.51 -6.79
N ALA A 73 -2.04 5.50 -6.54
CA ALA A 73 -2.46 6.73 -5.88
C ALA A 73 -3.35 7.59 -6.79
N SER A 74 -3.04 7.67 -8.09
CA SER A 74 -3.82 8.41 -9.08
C SER A 74 -5.25 7.87 -9.20
N LYS A 75 -5.42 6.55 -9.18
CA LYS A 75 -6.73 5.91 -9.12
C LYS A 75 -7.54 6.34 -7.90
N ILE A 76 -6.91 6.44 -6.73
CA ILE A 76 -7.60 6.82 -5.48
C ILE A 76 -7.97 8.30 -5.47
N VAL A 77 -7.06 9.18 -5.89
CA VAL A 77 -7.28 10.63 -5.81
C VAL A 77 -8.13 11.16 -6.97
N PHE A 78 -7.91 10.65 -8.19
CA PHE A 78 -8.48 11.21 -9.42
C PHE A 78 -9.33 10.23 -10.24
N GLY A 79 -9.35 8.94 -9.88
CA GLY A 79 -10.09 7.91 -10.63
C GLY A 79 -9.51 7.60 -12.02
N LYS A 80 -8.24 7.94 -12.27
CA LYS A 80 -7.56 7.81 -13.57
C LYS A 80 -6.10 7.35 -13.40
N TYR A 81 -5.45 6.93 -14.47
CA TYR A 81 -4.00 6.64 -14.48
C TYR A 81 -3.15 7.91 -14.65
N HIS A 82 -1.86 7.81 -14.36
CA HIS A 82 -0.94 8.94 -14.33
C HIS A 82 -0.77 9.63 -15.69
N ASP A 83 -0.92 8.88 -16.80
CA ASP A 83 -0.84 9.37 -18.18
C ASP A 83 -2.09 10.13 -18.62
N GLU A 84 -3.21 9.95 -17.92
CA GLU A 84 -4.47 10.67 -18.12
C GLU A 84 -4.59 11.94 -17.25
N LEU A 85 -3.63 12.17 -16.35
CA LEU A 85 -3.62 13.34 -15.48
C LEU A 85 -3.28 14.61 -16.25
N THR A 86 -3.90 15.72 -15.85
CA THR A 86 -3.38 17.02 -16.28
C THR A 86 -1.99 17.25 -15.71
N ARG A 87 -1.22 18.14 -16.32
CA ARG A 87 0.14 18.49 -15.84
C ARG A 87 0.16 18.89 -14.36
N ASP A 88 -0.85 19.62 -13.90
CA ASP A 88 -0.92 20.11 -12.52
C ASP A 88 -1.30 18.98 -11.56
N GLN A 89 -2.24 18.10 -11.95
CA GLN A 89 -2.58 16.90 -11.18
C GLN A 89 -1.38 15.96 -11.04
N TYR A 90 -0.67 15.71 -12.14
CA TYR A 90 0.54 14.90 -12.14
C TYR A 90 1.60 15.48 -11.20
N ARG A 91 1.92 16.78 -11.34
CA ARG A 91 2.93 17.44 -10.51
C ARG A 91 2.56 17.42 -9.03
N TRP A 92 1.30 17.72 -8.72
CA TRP A 92 0.80 17.67 -7.37
C TRP A 92 1.00 16.28 -6.78
N LEU A 93 0.55 15.23 -7.47
CA LEU A 93 0.62 13.86 -6.96
C LEU A 93 2.05 13.33 -6.87
N ALA A 94 2.90 13.62 -7.86
CA ALA A 94 4.31 13.23 -7.87
C ALA A 94 5.07 13.81 -6.66
N ASN A 95 4.83 15.08 -6.33
CA ASN A 95 5.44 15.71 -5.16
C ASN A 95 4.95 15.06 -3.85
N ARG A 96 3.66 14.79 -3.74
CA ARG A 96 3.11 14.13 -2.53
C ARG A 96 3.61 12.70 -2.36
N LEU A 97 3.73 11.94 -3.44
CA LEU A 97 4.33 10.61 -3.40
C LEU A 97 5.82 10.66 -3.07
N THR A 98 6.53 11.70 -3.51
CA THR A 98 7.92 11.94 -3.11
C THR A 98 8.05 12.13 -1.60
N GLU A 99 7.10 12.82 -0.97
CA GLU A 99 7.04 12.96 0.48
C GLU A 99 6.70 11.62 1.18
N VAL A 100 5.74 10.85 0.66
CA VAL A 100 5.36 9.52 1.19
C VAL A 100 6.52 8.53 1.15
N TYR A 101 7.27 8.51 0.04
CA TYR A 101 8.44 7.63 -0.17
C TYR A 101 9.76 8.37 0.07
N GLY A 102 9.74 9.42 0.89
CA GLY A 102 10.94 10.21 1.22
C GLY A 102 11.94 9.43 2.07
N SER A 103 13.21 9.85 2.08
CA SER A 103 14.29 9.10 2.74
C SER A 103 14.11 8.96 4.27
N THR A 104 13.41 9.89 4.91
CA THR A 104 13.14 9.84 6.36
C THR A 104 11.86 9.06 6.71
N THR A 105 11.15 8.55 5.72
CA THR A 105 9.92 7.78 5.92
C THR A 105 10.21 6.30 6.15
N ALA A 106 9.28 5.61 6.81
CA ALA A 106 9.43 4.20 7.12
C ALA A 106 9.66 3.34 5.87
N PHE A 107 8.91 3.59 4.79
CA PHE A 107 8.87 2.76 3.58
C PHE A 107 10.20 2.69 2.83
N CYS A 108 11.07 3.69 2.98
CA CYS A 108 12.35 3.71 2.29
C CYS A 108 13.54 3.70 3.24
N ASN A 109 13.37 3.94 4.54
CA ASN A 109 14.37 3.80 5.60
C ASN A 109 15.79 4.28 5.19
N GLY A 110 15.89 5.55 4.81
CA GLY A 110 17.12 6.21 4.36
C GLY A 110 17.36 6.17 2.84
N LYS A 111 16.60 5.35 2.10
CA LYS A 111 16.80 5.09 0.66
C LYS A 111 15.68 5.63 -0.24
N GLY A 112 15.10 6.78 0.14
CA GLY A 112 13.88 7.31 -0.47
C GLY A 112 14.11 8.33 -1.58
N LEU A 113 13.01 8.80 -2.17
CA LEU A 113 12.96 9.63 -3.37
C LEU A 113 13.53 11.04 -3.19
N THR A 114 13.65 11.52 -1.95
CA THR A 114 14.20 12.87 -1.68
C THR A 114 15.71 12.95 -1.84
N THR A 115 16.42 11.81 -1.76
CA THR A 115 17.89 11.77 -1.90
C THR A 115 18.39 10.80 -2.96
N HIS A 116 17.51 9.91 -3.46
CA HIS A 116 17.79 8.94 -4.52
C HIS A 116 17.04 9.33 -5.78
N ARG A 117 17.25 8.56 -6.85
CA ARG A 117 16.64 8.82 -8.15
C ARG A 117 15.11 8.86 -8.06
N ASN A 118 14.54 9.99 -8.46
CA ASN A 118 13.10 10.21 -8.51
C ASN A 118 12.63 10.31 -9.95
N HIS A 119 12.10 9.22 -10.48
CA HIS A 119 11.60 9.17 -11.86
C HIS A 119 10.27 9.92 -12.02
N LEU A 120 9.53 10.15 -10.93
CA LEU A 120 8.24 10.85 -10.97
C LEU A 120 8.44 12.35 -11.22
N THR A 121 9.39 12.97 -10.51
CA THR A 121 9.71 14.41 -10.63
C THR A 121 10.88 14.69 -11.58
N GLY A 122 11.69 13.68 -11.88
CA GLY A 122 12.95 13.82 -12.63
C GLY A 122 14.13 14.32 -11.78
N GLU A 123 13.93 14.51 -10.47
CA GLU A 123 14.97 14.94 -9.56
C GLU A 123 15.98 13.82 -9.28
N ASN A 124 17.22 14.21 -8.95
CA ASN A 124 18.32 13.28 -8.65
C ASN A 124 18.59 12.26 -9.77
N GLY A 125 18.45 12.63 -11.04
CA GLY A 125 18.56 11.71 -12.19
C GLY A 125 19.89 10.94 -12.32
N THR A 126 20.97 11.40 -11.67
CA THR A 126 22.28 10.71 -11.63
C THR A 126 22.50 9.90 -10.34
N ALA A 127 21.61 10.00 -9.36
CA ALA A 127 21.70 9.23 -8.13
C ALA A 127 21.37 7.74 -8.37
N ASP A 128 21.72 6.92 -7.38
CA ASP A 128 21.33 5.51 -7.35
C ASP A 128 19.81 5.36 -7.22
N GLU A 129 19.30 4.20 -7.65
CA GLU A 129 17.89 3.87 -7.48
C GLU A 129 17.53 3.78 -5.98
N PRO A 130 16.34 4.28 -5.58
CA PRO A 130 15.86 4.14 -4.21
C PRO A 130 15.59 2.67 -3.87
N GLY A 131 15.52 2.40 -2.56
CA GLY A 131 15.12 1.11 -2.04
C GLY A 131 13.81 1.21 -1.27
N ILE A 132 12.86 0.33 -1.58
CA ILE A 132 11.66 0.13 -0.76
C ILE A 132 11.95 -0.95 0.28
N TYR A 133 11.71 -0.64 1.55
CA TYR A 133 11.89 -1.52 2.68
C TYR A 133 10.65 -2.40 2.86
N THR A 134 10.85 -3.71 2.97
CA THR A 134 9.78 -4.66 3.27
C THR A 134 9.35 -4.46 4.72
N LEU A 135 8.28 -3.68 4.92
CA LEU A 135 7.71 -3.42 6.23
C LEU A 135 6.19 -3.45 6.16
N ILE A 136 5.58 -3.83 7.28
CA ILE A 136 4.14 -3.77 7.45
C ILE A 136 3.85 -2.90 8.67
N CYS A 137 3.12 -1.80 8.46
CA CYS A 137 2.65 -0.96 9.55
C CYS A 137 1.54 -1.69 10.33
N THR A 138 1.47 -1.46 11.64
CA THR A 138 0.32 -1.93 12.42
C THR A 138 -0.98 -1.30 11.90
N GLY A 139 -2.09 -2.02 11.97
CA GLY A 139 -3.36 -1.64 11.36
C GLY A 139 -3.50 -1.98 9.87
N ALA A 140 -2.48 -2.59 9.25
CA ALA A 140 -2.57 -3.05 7.87
C ALA A 140 -3.48 -4.28 7.72
N SER A 141 -4.26 -4.31 6.64
CA SER A 141 -5.01 -5.50 6.23
C SER A 141 -4.16 -6.37 5.30
N LEU A 142 -3.86 -7.59 5.72
CA LEU A 142 -2.99 -8.54 5.04
C LEU A 142 -3.80 -9.70 4.42
N GLY A 143 -3.37 -10.16 3.25
CA GLY A 143 -3.74 -11.46 2.71
C GLY A 143 -2.50 -12.35 2.61
N GLY A 144 -2.70 -13.67 2.50
CA GLY A 144 -1.60 -14.62 2.45
C GLY A 144 -2.03 -16.06 2.72
N ALA A 145 -1.05 -16.93 2.92
CA ALA A 145 -1.26 -18.33 3.29
C ALA A 145 -0.68 -18.61 4.69
N GLU A 146 -1.42 -19.31 5.54
CA GLU A 146 -0.91 -19.78 6.83
C GLU A 146 0.14 -20.88 6.59
N VAL A 147 1.33 -20.71 7.17
CA VAL A 147 2.44 -21.67 7.13
C VAL A 147 2.96 -21.82 8.57
N GLY A 148 2.57 -22.90 9.24
CA GLY A 148 2.88 -23.09 10.66
C GLY A 148 2.23 -22.01 11.53
N ASN A 149 3.03 -21.31 12.34
CA ASN A 149 2.58 -20.20 13.19
C ASN A 149 2.75 -18.81 12.52
N MET A 150 3.02 -18.77 11.22
CA MET A 150 3.28 -17.56 10.45
C MET A 150 2.28 -17.42 9.29
N LEU A 151 2.01 -16.19 8.88
CA LEU A 151 1.37 -15.86 7.62
C LEU A 151 2.46 -15.59 6.58
N LYS A 152 2.52 -16.38 5.51
CA LYS A 152 3.24 -16.01 4.28
C LYS A 152 2.43 -14.91 3.59
N VAL A 153 2.89 -13.67 3.69
CA VAL A 153 2.17 -12.47 3.24
C VAL A 153 2.19 -12.39 1.71
N ALA A 154 1.05 -12.06 1.11
CA ALA A 154 0.97 -11.79 -0.32
C ALA A 154 1.74 -10.51 -0.67
N HIS A 155 2.65 -10.58 -1.64
CA HIS A 155 3.44 -9.43 -2.11
C HIS A 155 3.53 -9.42 -3.63
N PHE A 156 3.94 -8.29 -4.19
CA PHE A 156 4.45 -8.21 -5.55
C PHE A 156 5.91 -8.70 -5.59
N ASP A 157 6.26 -9.51 -6.59
CA ASP A 157 7.62 -9.99 -6.79
C ASP A 157 8.49 -8.89 -7.39
N ALA A 158 9.43 -8.38 -6.59
CA ALA A 158 10.33 -7.30 -6.99
C ALA A 158 11.34 -7.69 -8.09
N THR A 159 11.52 -8.99 -8.35
CA THR A 159 12.41 -9.50 -9.41
C THR A 159 11.74 -9.45 -10.79
N GLN A 160 10.43 -9.22 -10.82
CA GLN A 160 9.63 -9.07 -12.03
C GLN A 160 9.26 -7.60 -12.25
N PRO A 161 8.93 -7.20 -13.49
CA PRO A 161 8.30 -5.90 -13.72
C PRO A 161 6.97 -5.81 -12.94
N PRO A 162 6.54 -4.58 -12.56
CA PRO A 162 5.23 -4.39 -11.96
C PRO A 162 4.13 -4.94 -12.88
N PRO A 163 3.06 -5.53 -12.32
CA PRO A 163 1.93 -5.96 -13.13
C PRO A 163 1.19 -4.74 -13.70
N ASP A 164 0.34 -4.98 -14.69
CA ASP A 164 -0.58 -3.96 -15.17
C ASP A 164 -1.51 -3.51 -14.02
N VAL A 165 -1.39 -2.25 -13.64
CA VAL A 165 -2.17 -1.62 -12.58
C VAL A 165 -3.68 -1.68 -12.86
N SER A 166 -4.12 -1.84 -14.10
CA SER A 166 -5.54 -2.01 -14.45
C SER A 166 -6.17 -3.27 -13.85
N THR A 167 -5.35 -4.29 -13.59
CA THR A 167 -5.76 -5.55 -12.97
C THR A 167 -5.80 -5.49 -11.44
N ILE A 168 -5.42 -4.34 -10.86
CA ILE A 168 -5.28 -4.13 -9.42
C ILE A 168 -6.37 -3.18 -8.92
N ASP A 169 -7.10 -3.65 -7.92
CA ASP A 169 -7.99 -2.83 -7.09
C ASP A 169 -7.32 -2.60 -5.72
N PRO A 170 -6.90 -1.37 -5.38
CA PRO A 170 -6.21 -1.10 -4.13
C PRO A 170 -7.06 -1.38 -2.88
N TYR A 171 -8.39 -1.47 -2.98
CA TYR A 171 -9.26 -1.75 -1.84
C TYR A 171 -9.41 -3.25 -1.54
N THR A 172 -9.14 -4.11 -2.52
CA THR A 172 -9.33 -5.56 -2.39
C THR A 172 -8.05 -6.37 -2.61
N ASP A 173 -7.10 -5.90 -3.41
CA ASP A 173 -5.86 -6.63 -3.70
C ASP A 173 -5.04 -6.83 -2.40
N PRO A 174 -4.69 -8.08 -2.03
CA PRO A 174 -3.99 -8.38 -0.78
C PRO A 174 -2.54 -7.89 -0.74
N ARG A 175 -1.95 -7.49 -1.88
CA ARG A 175 -0.57 -7.02 -2.00
C ARG A 175 -0.44 -5.50 -1.85
N VAL A 176 -1.55 -4.78 -1.65
CA VAL A 176 -1.56 -3.33 -1.40
C VAL A 176 -2.00 -3.08 0.05
N PHE A 177 -1.37 -2.16 0.75
CA PHE A 177 -1.81 -1.71 2.07
C PHE A 177 -2.14 -0.22 2.04
N PHE A 178 -2.87 0.26 3.05
CA PHE A 178 -3.08 1.68 3.25
C PHE A 178 -2.18 2.18 4.38
N ALA A 179 -1.30 3.13 4.07
CA ALA A 179 -0.40 3.70 5.05
C ALA A 179 -1.16 4.59 6.03
N THR A 180 -0.81 4.47 7.31
CA THR A 180 -1.34 5.31 8.38
C THR A 180 -0.25 5.80 9.31
N ILE A 181 -0.49 6.94 9.93
CA ILE A 181 0.35 7.50 10.98
C ILE A 181 -0.28 7.17 12.33
N ILE A 182 0.51 6.69 13.29
CA ILE A 182 0.05 6.47 14.66
C ILE A 182 0.67 7.54 15.55
N GLY A 183 -0.16 8.37 16.18
CA GLY A 183 0.26 9.38 17.14
C GLY A 183 -0.17 9.04 18.56
N LYS A 184 0.64 9.41 19.55
CA LYS A 184 0.33 9.28 20.98
C LYS A 184 -0.08 10.64 21.54
N GLY A 185 -1.30 10.76 22.01
CA GLY A 185 -1.82 11.94 22.71
C GLY A 185 -2.05 11.68 24.20
N ALA A 186 -2.48 12.72 24.92
CA ALA A 186 -2.77 12.63 26.36
C ALA A 186 -3.89 11.64 26.72
N SER A 187 -4.83 11.39 25.80
CA SER A 187 -5.97 10.48 25.98
C SER A 187 -5.78 9.09 25.35
N GLY A 188 -4.58 8.78 24.85
CA GLY A 188 -4.27 7.49 24.23
C GLY A 188 -3.67 7.62 22.82
N TYR A 189 -3.69 6.51 22.08
CA TYR A 189 -3.21 6.46 20.70
C TYR A 189 -4.32 6.88 19.72
N ARG A 190 -3.91 7.49 18.60
CA ARG A 190 -4.78 7.87 17.49
C ARG A 190 -4.13 7.48 16.17
N VAL A 191 -4.96 7.06 15.21
CA VAL A 191 -4.52 6.75 13.85
C VAL A 191 -4.95 7.90 12.93
N TYR A 192 -4.00 8.44 12.18
CA TYR A 192 -4.17 9.54 11.25
C TYR A 192 -3.86 9.10 9.83
N ARG A 193 -4.43 9.81 8.87
CA ARG A 193 -4.01 9.72 7.47
C ARG A 193 -2.63 10.36 7.31
N PHE A 194 -1.94 9.96 6.25
CA PHE A 194 -0.78 10.72 5.78
C PHE A 194 -1.27 12.05 5.21
N ASP A 195 -0.86 13.16 5.84
CA ASP A 195 -1.23 14.52 5.42
C ASP A 195 -0.77 14.84 3.99
N GLN A 196 0.22 14.08 3.49
CA GLN A 196 0.79 14.21 2.16
C GLN A 196 -0.26 14.06 1.07
N LEU A 197 -1.26 13.18 1.21
CA LEU A 197 -2.36 13.06 0.24
C LEU A 197 -3.64 13.77 0.69
N ASP A 198 -3.57 14.86 1.45
CA ASP A 198 -4.72 15.74 1.76
C ASP A 198 -6.00 14.98 2.22
N GLY A 199 -5.81 13.97 3.07
CA GLY A 199 -6.91 13.17 3.63
C GLY A 199 -7.42 12.04 2.73
N TYR A 200 -6.82 11.77 1.58
CA TYR A 200 -6.99 10.53 0.83
C TYR A 200 -6.17 9.38 1.46
N ASP A 201 -6.58 8.14 1.19
CA ASP A 201 -5.80 6.96 1.57
C ASP A 201 -4.53 6.86 0.74
N VAL A 202 -3.41 6.51 1.39
CA VAL A 202 -2.12 6.30 0.71
C VAL A 202 -1.96 4.81 0.40
N PRO A 203 -2.06 4.38 -0.87
CA PRO A 203 -1.82 3.01 -1.23
C PRO A 203 -0.31 2.74 -1.26
N VAL A 204 0.12 1.69 -0.55
CA VAL A 204 1.50 1.21 -0.54
C VAL A 204 1.52 -0.19 -1.13
N PRO A 205 2.12 -0.41 -2.31
CA PRO A 205 2.35 -1.75 -2.82
C PRO A 205 3.39 -2.44 -1.96
N PHE A 206 3.08 -3.66 -1.52
CA PHE A 206 4.00 -4.49 -0.77
C PHE A 206 4.91 -5.25 -1.73
N ILE A 207 6.13 -4.76 -1.89
CA ILE A 207 7.09 -5.24 -2.90
C ILE A 207 8.23 -5.97 -2.19
N ALA A 208 8.44 -7.24 -2.52
CA ALA A 208 9.49 -8.06 -1.94
C ALA A 208 10.14 -8.98 -2.99
N SER A 209 11.45 -9.19 -2.86
CA SER A 209 12.24 -10.09 -3.73
C SER A 209 12.28 -11.55 -3.24
N ARG A 210 11.63 -11.82 -2.11
CA ARG A 210 11.54 -13.13 -1.47
C ARG A 210 10.23 -13.21 -0.69
N ASP A 211 9.84 -14.44 -0.37
CA ASP A 211 8.69 -14.69 0.51
C ASP A 211 8.89 -13.98 1.86
N VAL A 212 7.82 -13.36 2.35
CA VAL A 212 7.82 -12.60 3.59
C VAL A 212 6.81 -13.18 4.57
N TYR A 213 7.21 -13.30 5.84
CA TYR A 213 6.42 -13.94 6.88
C TYR A 213 6.08 -12.97 8.03
N TYR A 214 4.85 -13.07 8.54
CA TYR A 214 4.34 -12.28 9.67
C TYR A 214 3.77 -13.22 10.75
N PRO A 215 4.07 -13.04 12.06
CA PRO A 215 3.57 -13.92 13.11
C PRO A 215 2.04 -13.90 13.22
N LEU A 216 1.38 -15.07 13.22
CA LEU A 216 -0.08 -15.15 13.39
C LEU A 216 -0.53 -14.66 14.77
N ALA A 217 0.33 -14.71 15.79
CA ALA A 217 0.04 -14.19 17.12
C ALA A 217 -0.27 -12.68 17.13
N ASP A 218 0.33 -11.94 16.20
CA ASP A 218 0.20 -10.49 16.07
C ASP A 218 -0.92 -10.08 15.10
N LEU A 219 -1.68 -11.06 14.61
CA LEU A 219 -2.74 -10.88 13.64
C LEU A 219 -4.12 -11.19 14.23
N GLU A 220 -5.13 -10.45 13.79
CA GLU A 220 -6.54 -10.76 14.01
C GLU A 220 -7.14 -11.27 12.68
N LYS A 221 -7.58 -12.53 12.65
CA LYS A 221 -8.19 -13.14 11.45
C LYS A 221 -9.60 -12.61 11.26
N TYR A 222 -9.96 -12.23 10.04
CA TYR A 222 -11.30 -11.83 9.67
C TYR A 222 -11.67 -12.31 8.26
N VAL A 223 -12.97 -12.36 7.96
CA VAL A 223 -13.50 -12.77 6.66
C VAL A 223 -14.27 -11.59 6.10
N SER A 224 -13.80 -11.03 4.99
CA SER A 224 -14.41 -9.86 4.36
C SER A 224 -13.96 -9.71 2.91
N ASP A 225 -14.84 -9.16 2.08
CA ASP A 225 -14.53 -8.81 0.71
C ASP A 225 -13.65 -7.55 0.65
N SER A 226 -13.82 -6.65 1.61
CA SER A 226 -13.08 -5.40 1.74
C SER A 226 -12.02 -5.46 2.84
N LYS A 227 -10.99 -4.62 2.71
CA LYS A 227 -10.03 -4.37 3.78
C LYS A 227 -10.71 -3.68 4.96
N ARG A 228 -10.37 -4.11 6.17
CA ARG A 228 -10.75 -3.39 7.39
C ARG A 228 -10.08 -2.02 7.37
N SER A 229 -10.86 -0.97 7.69
CA SER A 229 -10.32 0.38 7.88
C SER A 229 -9.25 0.35 8.97
N CYS A 230 -8.09 0.90 8.63
CA CYS A 230 -7.00 1.15 9.56
C CYS A 230 -7.29 2.36 10.48
N TYR A 231 -8.23 3.23 10.10
CA TYR A 231 -8.71 4.34 10.94
C TYR A 231 -9.72 3.81 11.94
N TYR A 232 -9.42 4.02 13.22
CA TYR A 232 -10.33 3.75 14.32
C TYR A 232 -11.53 4.71 14.23
N PRO A 233 -12.78 4.25 14.39
CA PRO A 233 -13.96 5.12 14.46
C PRO A 233 -13.95 6.02 15.71
#